data_AF-A0A365PCJ6-F1
#
_entry.id   AF-A0A365PCJ6-F1
#
_cell.length_a   1.000
_cell.length_b   1.000
_cell.length_c   1.000
_cell.angle_alpha   90.00
_cell.angle_beta   90.00
_cell.angle_gamma   90.00
#
_symmetry.space_group_name_H-M   'P 1'
#
loop_
_entity.id
_entity.type
_entity.pdbx_description
1 polymer ?
#
loop_
_entity_poly.entity_id
_entity_poly.type
_entity_poly.pdbx_seq_one_letter_code
_entity_poly.pdbx_strand_id
1 'polypeptide(L)'
;MAPRAADWGHAVRPARSYRRDRRPLGRQDAVAPRGPRSPGRGAGAGARRTRPEDPRGAWGGVVTAGMVVCAYVPDDDEAGGRGLAEELTRCGARVFLPVSPVVGPLQWAAYAGPADLVPGRFGIPVPSAPPAGPEFISGADLVLVPAVAVDRSGNRLGRGGGYYDRSLALTGPRTRMLALLDSENVVDHVPAEPHDRPVDGVITPEAVLDFGTWHSPE
;
A
#
# COMPACT_ATOMS: atom_id res chain seq x y z
N MET A 1 -32.48 22.29 -9.45
CA MET A 1 -31.67 23.15 -8.56
C MET A 1 -30.35 22.44 -8.33
N ALA A 2 -29.30 22.81 -9.08
CA ALA A 2 -28.00 22.16 -9.05
C ALA A 2 -27.04 22.94 -8.13
N PRO A 3 -26.17 22.30 -7.34
CA PRO A 3 -25.15 23.04 -6.61
C PRO A 3 -23.91 23.27 -7.49
N ARG A 4 -23.35 24.46 -7.29
CA ARG A 4 -22.27 25.10 -8.03
C ARG A 4 -20.92 24.41 -7.80
N ALA A 5 -20.16 24.23 -8.89
CA ALA A 5 -18.74 23.97 -8.85
C ALA A 5 -17.99 25.20 -8.32
N ALA A 6 -17.06 24.98 -7.39
CA ALA A 6 -16.15 26.03 -6.91
C ALA A 6 -14.97 26.16 -7.87
N ASP A 7 -14.89 27.34 -8.49
CA ASP A 7 -13.85 27.81 -9.39
C ASP A 7 -12.62 28.24 -8.58
N TRP A 8 -11.43 27.72 -8.90
CA TRP A 8 -10.17 28.13 -8.27
C TRP A 8 -9.09 28.30 -9.34
N GLY A 9 -8.89 29.55 -9.73
CA GLY A 9 -7.88 29.97 -10.71
C GLY A 9 -6.45 29.99 -10.16
N HIS A 10 -5.55 29.41 -10.97
CA HIS A 10 -4.16 29.78 -11.28
C HIS A 10 -3.09 29.93 -10.17
N ALA A 11 -2.08 29.05 -10.25
CA ALA A 11 -0.72 29.43 -10.69
C ALA A 11 0.12 28.17 -10.98
N VAL A 12 0.31 27.87 -12.27
CA VAL A 12 1.11 26.73 -12.76
C VAL A 12 2.60 27.07 -12.66
N ARG A 13 3.39 26.24 -11.99
CA ARG A 13 4.85 26.19 -12.14
C ARG A 13 5.23 24.91 -12.90
N PRO A 14 6.05 24.97 -13.97
CA PRO A 14 6.34 23.80 -14.78
C PRO A 14 7.23 22.80 -14.02
N ALA A 15 6.79 21.55 -13.99
CA ALA A 15 7.56 20.40 -13.52
C ALA A 15 8.80 20.17 -14.41
N ARG A 16 9.93 19.86 -13.77
CA ARG A 16 11.17 19.48 -14.46
C ARG A 16 10.95 18.16 -15.19
N SER A 17 11.29 18.15 -16.47
CA SER A 17 11.14 17.01 -17.37
C SER A 17 12.09 15.86 -16.98
N TYR A 18 11.52 14.72 -16.58
CA TYR A 18 12.23 13.45 -16.61
C TYR A 18 12.12 12.88 -18.03
N ARG A 19 13.12 13.14 -18.88
CA ARG A 19 13.24 12.45 -20.17
C ARG A 19 13.61 10.98 -19.92
N ARG A 20 12.70 10.07 -20.22
CA ARG A 20 13.04 8.67 -20.51
C ARG A 20 13.31 8.56 -22.01
N ASP A 21 14.58 8.47 -22.39
CA ASP A 21 14.94 7.98 -23.72
C ASP A 21 14.61 6.48 -23.77
N ARG A 22 13.64 6.12 -24.62
CA ARG A 22 13.35 4.75 -25.05
C ARG A 22 13.94 4.55 -26.45
N ARG A 23 14.83 3.58 -26.61
CA ARG A 23 15.07 2.90 -27.91
C ARG A 23 15.14 1.37 -27.69
N PRO A 24 14.79 0.57 -28.73
CA PRO A 24 14.16 -0.74 -28.55
C PRO A 24 15.13 -1.92 -28.42
N LEU A 25 14.59 -3.02 -27.90
CA LEU A 25 15.25 -4.30 -27.63
C LEU A 25 15.81 -4.96 -28.90
N GLY A 26 17.13 -5.19 -28.90
CA GLY A 26 17.84 -6.13 -29.77
C GLY A 26 18.22 -7.40 -29.00
N ARG A 27 18.09 -8.56 -29.65
CA ARG A 27 18.31 -9.91 -29.13
C ARG A 27 19.75 -10.18 -28.66
N GLN A 28 19.84 -11.01 -27.62
CA GLN A 28 20.97 -11.84 -27.16
C GLN A 28 22.10 -11.10 -26.41
N ASP A 29 22.10 -11.24 -25.07
CA ASP A 29 23.20 -11.84 -24.30
C ASP A 29 22.74 -12.07 -22.85
N ALA A 30 22.93 -13.30 -22.37
CA ALA A 30 22.56 -13.73 -21.02
C ALA A 30 23.44 -13.02 -19.97
N VAL A 31 22.81 -12.40 -18.97
CA VAL A 31 23.50 -11.85 -17.79
C VAL A 31 23.18 -12.72 -16.57
N ALA A 32 24.21 -13.34 -16.00
CA ALA A 32 24.17 -14.16 -14.79
C ALA A 32 23.71 -13.37 -13.55
N PRO A 33 23.11 -14.03 -12.53
CA PRO A 33 22.61 -13.35 -11.34
C PRO A 33 23.75 -12.73 -10.51
N ARG A 34 23.59 -11.44 -10.17
CA ARG A 34 24.50 -10.70 -9.26
C ARG A 34 24.22 -11.13 -7.81
N GLY A 35 25.26 -11.54 -7.10
CA GLY A 35 25.23 -11.85 -5.67
C GLY A 35 24.99 -10.62 -4.77
N PRO A 36 24.84 -10.83 -3.45
CA PRO A 36 24.46 -9.79 -2.51
C PRO A 36 25.55 -8.71 -2.39
N ARG A 37 25.14 -7.43 -2.46
CA ARG A 37 26.02 -6.27 -2.28
C ARG A 37 26.22 -5.98 -0.78
N SER A 38 27.47 -5.97 -0.34
CA SER A 38 27.91 -5.37 0.94
C SER A 38 27.70 -3.84 0.94
N PRO A 39 27.50 -3.22 2.12
CA PRO A 39 27.06 -1.83 2.21
C PRO A 39 28.21 -0.84 1.94
N GLY A 40 28.07 -0.06 0.87
CA GLY A 40 28.94 1.07 0.57
C GLY A 40 28.50 2.31 1.35
N ARG A 41 29.43 2.91 2.10
CA ARG A 41 29.30 4.22 2.74
C ARG A 41 29.34 5.34 1.68
N GLY A 42 28.43 6.31 1.75
CA GLY A 42 28.47 7.49 0.88
C GLY A 42 27.21 8.36 0.89
N ALA A 43 27.06 9.16 1.96
CA ALA A 43 26.36 10.45 2.09
C ALA A 43 25.20 10.82 1.14
N GLY A 44 23.99 10.79 1.72
CA GLY A 44 22.88 11.70 1.44
C GLY A 44 22.02 11.73 2.69
N ALA A 45 22.22 12.74 3.55
CA ALA A 45 21.49 12.87 4.81
C ALA A 45 20.02 13.26 4.52
N GLY A 46 19.19 12.25 4.22
CA GLY A 46 17.76 12.39 4.38
C GLY A 46 17.49 12.61 5.86
N ALA A 47 16.97 13.78 6.22
CA ALA A 47 16.54 14.07 7.58
C ALA A 47 15.63 12.91 8.02
N ARG A 48 16.06 12.17 9.04
CA ARG A 48 15.29 11.12 9.68
C ARG A 48 14.04 11.81 10.22
N ARG A 49 12.94 11.80 9.47
CA ARG A 49 11.71 12.49 9.87
C ARG A 49 11.16 11.74 11.08
N THR A 50 11.05 12.44 12.20
CA THR A 50 10.31 11.96 13.37
C THR A 50 8.85 11.87 12.97
N ARG A 51 8.39 10.65 12.67
CA ARG A 51 6.99 10.36 12.40
C ARG A 51 6.21 10.53 13.71
N PRO A 52 5.01 11.13 13.70
CA PRO A 52 4.19 11.21 14.91
C PRO A 52 3.99 9.79 15.48
N GLU A 53 4.23 9.65 16.78
CA GLU A 53 4.19 8.37 17.50
C GLU A 53 2.76 7.84 17.73
N ASP A 54 1.72 8.65 17.43
CA ASP A 54 0.32 8.23 17.56
C ASP A 54 -0.36 8.04 16.19
N PRO A 55 -0.23 6.84 15.60
CA PRO A 55 -0.96 6.45 14.40
C PRO A 55 -2.49 6.57 14.50
N ARG A 56 -3.08 6.67 15.70
CA ARG A 56 -4.54 6.55 15.88
C ARG A 56 -5.34 7.72 15.31
N GLY A 57 -4.71 8.87 15.08
CA GLY A 57 -5.42 10.12 14.76
C GLY A 57 -6.29 10.05 13.50
N ALA A 58 -5.85 9.37 12.45
CA ALA A 58 -6.53 9.39 11.15
C ALA A 58 -7.36 8.14 10.83
N TRP A 59 -6.96 6.96 11.28
CA TRP A 59 -7.68 5.71 10.98
C TRP A 59 -8.55 5.17 12.11
N GLY A 60 -8.55 5.80 13.29
CA GLY A 60 -9.39 5.40 14.44
C GLY A 60 -10.90 5.40 14.15
N GLY A 61 -11.35 6.11 13.11
CA GLY A 61 -12.73 6.07 12.61
C GLY A 61 -12.98 5.13 11.42
N VAL A 62 -11.92 4.55 10.85
CA VAL A 62 -12.00 3.65 9.69
C VAL A 62 -12.04 2.20 10.15
N VAL A 63 -11.22 1.86 11.14
CA VAL A 63 -11.07 0.49 11.65
C VAL A 63 -11.87 0.35 12.93
N THR A 64 -12.79 -0.62 12.94
CA THR A 64 -13.68 -0.89 14.08
C THR A 64 -13.53 -2.33 14.57
N ALA A 65 -13.96 -2.56 15.80
CA ALA A 65 -13.88 -3.88 16.42
C ALA A 65 -14.65 -4.93 15.60
N GLY A 66 -14.05 -6.10 15.39
CA GLY A 66 -14.63 -7.21 14.65
C GLY A 66 -14.32 -7.21 13.15
N MET A 67 -13.81 -6.11 12.58
CA MET A 67 -13.42 -6.05 11.17
C MET A 67 -12.29 -7.05 10.86
N VAL A 68 -12.37 -7.69 9.70
CA VAL A 68 -11.28 -8.44 9.08
C VAL A 68 -10.46 -7.48 8.21
N VAL A 69 -9.22 -7.23 8.62
CA VAL A 69 -8.32 -6.28 7.96
C VAL A 69 -7.12 -7.00 7.37
N CYS A 70 -6.99 -6.95 6.05
CA CYS A 70 -5.77 -7.36 5.35
C CYS A 70 -4.82 -6.17 5.29
N ALA A 71 -3.66 -6.24 5.94
CA ALA A 71 -2.70 -5.15 6.02
C ALA A 71 -1.34 -5.53 5.41
N TYR A 72 -0.27 -4.87 5.83
CA TYR A 72 1.11 -5.19 5.47
C TYR A 72 2.03 -4.91 6.66
N VAL A 73 3.28 -5.40 6.58
CA VAL A 73 4.34 -5.05 7.53
C VAL A 73 5.17 -3.93 6.89
N PRO A 74 5.07 -2.68 7.39
CA PRO A 74 5.77 -1.57 6.76
C PRO A 74 7.29 -1.72 6.86
N ASP A 75 7.99 -1.39 5.77
CA ASP A 75 9.43 -1.09 5.84
C ASP A 75 9.69 0.31 6.42
N ASP A 76 10.97 0.70 6.53
CA ASP A 76 11.36 1.99 7.12
C ASP A 76 10.90 3.20 6.29
N ASP A 77 10.60 3.01 5.00
CA ASP A 77 10.19 4.06 4.08
C ASP A 77 8.67 4.07 3.85
N GLU A 78 7.92 3.14 4.45
CA GLU A 78 6.48 2.99 4.27
C GLU A 78 5.65 3.68 5.36
N ALA A 79 4.44 4.08 4.98
CA ALA A 79 3.48 4.64 5.91
C ALA A 79 2.91 3.60 6.89
N GLY A 80 2.40 4.07 8.03
CA GLY A 80 1.86 3.22 9.09
C GLY A 80 2.83 2.90 10.23
N GLY A 81 4.14 2.96 9.96
CA GLY A 81 5.18 2.66 10.94
C GLY A 81 5.20 1.20 11.38
N ARG A 82 6.25 0.80 12.10
CA ARG A 82 6.50 -0.61 12.47
C ARG A 82 5.38 -1.25 13.30
N GLY A 83 4.58 -0.44 13.99
CA GLY A 83 3.46 -0.90 14.84
C GLY A 83 2.11 -1.02 14.14
N LEU A 84 2.01 -0.86 12.82
CA LEU A 84 0.72 -0.83 12.10
C LEU A 84 -0.20 -2.01 12.47
N ALA A 85 0.30 -3.24 12.37
CA ALA A 85 -0.49 -4.44 12.66
C ALA A 85 -0.95 -4.50 14.13
N GLU A 86 -0.10 -4.07 15.06
CA GLU A 86 -0.40 -4.03 16.49
C GLU A 86 -1.48 -3.01 16.82
N GLU A 87 -1.43 -1.83 16.17
CA GLU A 87 -2.40 -0.76 16.31
C GLU A 87 -3.78 -1.19 15.81
N LEU A 88 -3.83 -1.83 14.64
CA LEU A 88 -5.08 -2.35 14.07
C LEU A 88 -5.72 -3.40 15.00
N THR A 89 -4.91 -4.30 15.56
CA THR A 89 -5.38 -5.28 16.56
C THR A 89 -5.89 -4.59 17.82
N ARG A 90 -5.23 -3.51 18.27
CA ARG A 90 -5.70 -2.70 19.42
C ARG A 90 -7.02 -2.00 19.17
N CYS A 91 -7.34 -1.66 17.91
CA CYS A 91 -8.67 -1.20 17.51
C CYS A 91 -9.73 -2.32 17.50
N GLY A 92 -9.35 -3.57 17.80
CA GLY A 92 -10.25 -4.73 17.84
C GLY A 92 -10.43 -5.42 16.49
N ALA A 93 -9.62 -5.10 15.49
CA ALA A 93 -9.64 -5.79 14.20
C ALA A 93 -8.96 -7.15 14.28
N ARG A 94 -9.42 -8.07 13.42
CA ARG A 94 -8.73 -9.33 13.11
C ARG A 94 -7.79 -9.08 11.93
N VAL A 95 -6.50 -8.97 12.23
CA VAL A 95 -5.49 -8.59 11.24
C VAL A 95 -4.92 -9.81 10.52
N PHE A 96 -4.81 -9.70 9.20
CA PHE A 96 -4.15 -10.67 8.34
C PHE A 96 -3.01 -10.00 7.57
N LEU A 97 -1.85 -10.65 7.56
CA LEU A 97 -0.63 -10.15 6.92
C LEU A 97 -0.26 -11.01 5.70
N PRO A 98 0.38 -10.39 4.70
CA PRO A 98 0.64 -11.05 3.43
C PRO A 98 1.83 -12.01 3.54
N VAL A 99 1.66 -13.22 3.03
CA VAL A 99 2.70 -14.21 2.82
C VAL A 99 2.99 -14.27 1.32
N SER A 100 4.18 -13.85 0.92
CA SER A 100 4.58 -13.81 -0.50
C SER A 100 4.97 -15.20 -1.00
N PRO A 101 4.24 -15.81 -1.96
CA PRO A 101 4.65 -17.09 -2.54
C PRO A 101 5.82 -16.91 -3.50
N VAL A 102 6.33 -18.01 -4.07
CA VAL A 102 7.33 -17.98 -5.14
C VAL A 102 6.76 -17.31 -6.40
N VAL A 103 5.54 -17.70 -6.78
CA VAL A 103 4.76 -17.23 -7.92
C VAL A 103 3.30 -17.09 -7.50
N GLY A 104 2.61 -16.07 -8.01
CA GLY A 104 1.17 -15.88 -7.80
C GLY A 104 0.79 -14.68 -6.92
N PRO A 105 -0.49 -14.58 -6.53
CA PRO A 105 -1.00 -13.57 -5.59
C PRO A 105 -0.50 -13.84 -4.17
N LEU A 106 -0.60 -12.82 -3.29
CA LEU A 106 -0.29 -12.96 -1.87
C LEU A 106 -1.25 -13.94 -1.22
N GLN A 107 -0.74 -14.73 -0.28
CA GLN A 107 -1.56 -15.49 0.65
C GLN A 107 -1.72 -14.69 1.95
N TRP A 108 -2.71 -15.03 2.77
CA TRP A 108 -3.03 -14.24 3.97
C TRP A 108 -2.97 -15.12 5.22
N ALA A 109 -2.15 -14.72 6.19
CA ALA A 109 -2.00 -15.42 7.46
C ALA A 109 -2.48 -14.52 8.61
N ALA A 110 -3.15 -15.12 9.60
CA ALA A 110 -3.65 -14.40 10.76
C ALA A 110 -2.46 -13.91 11.62
N TYR A 111 -2.51 -12.65 12.02
CA TYR A 111 -1.49 -12.05 12.88
C TYR A 111 -1.87 -12.20 14.35
N ALA A 112 -1.07 -12.95 15.13
CA ALA A 112 -1.29 -13.15 16.56
C ALA A 112 -0.51 -12.19 17.47
N GLY A 113 0.33 -11.32 16.89
CA GLY A 113 1.14 -10.35 17.62
C GLY A 113 2.62 -10.38 17.21
N PRO A 114 3.46 -9.50 17.79
CA PRO A 114 4.83 -9.29 17.31
C PRO A 114 5.73 -10.52 17.47
N ALA A 115 5.52 -11.27 18.55
CA ALA A 115 6.27 -12.49 18.85
C ALA A 115 5.96 -13.66 17.90
N ASP A 116 4.87 -13.57 17.13
CA ASP A 116 4.45 -14.58 16.15
C ASP A 116 5.10 -14.38 14.77
N LEU A 117 5.81 -13.26 14.58
CA LEU A 117 6.43 -12.96 13.29
C LEU A 117 7.74 -13.73 13.11
N VAL A 118 7.82 -14.44 11.99
CA VAL A 118 9.01 -15.18 11.54
C VAL A 118 9.57 -14.56 10.27
N PRO A 119 10.88 -14.76 9.97
CA PRO A 119 11.46 -14.26 8.72
C PRO A 119 10.75 -14.82 7.49
N GLY A 120 10.28 -13.93 6.62
CA GLY A 120 9.64 -14.29 5.34
C GLY A 120 10.52 -14.01 4.13
N ARG A 121 9.91 -14.12 2.94
CA ARG A 121 10.58 -13.82 1.67
C ARG A 121 10.95 -12.33 1.61
N PHE A 122 12.06 -12.02 0.95
CA PHE A 122 12.59 -10.65 0.83
C PHE A 122 12.97 -9.98 2.17
N GLY A 123 13.05 -10.76 3.25
CA GLY A 123 13.34 -10.23 4.59
C GLY A 123 12.14 -9.56 5.26
N ILE A 124 10.94 -9.67 4.68
CA ILE A 124 9.70 -9.14 5.24
C ILE A 124 9.17 -10.17 6.26
N PRO A 125 8.96 -9.80 7.54
CA PRO A 125 8.38 -10.70 8.53
C PRO A 125 6.96 -11.13 8.15
N VAL A 126 6.60 -12.38 8.46
CA VAL A 126 5.27 -12.95 8.22
C VAL A 126 4.77 -13.68 9.47
N PRO A 127 3.45 -13.82 9.68
CA PRO A 127 2.92 -14.65 10.76
C PRO A 127 3.38 -16.09 10.64
N SER A 128 3.57 -16.77 11.77
CA SER A 128 3.93 -18.20 11.79
C SER A 128 2.74 -19.11 11.44
N ALA A 129 1.51 -18.58 11.56
CA ALA A 129 0.29 -19.27 11.21
C ALA A 129 0.27 -19.70 9.72
N PRO A 130 -0.26 -20.90 9.41
CA PRO A 130 -0.45 -21.30 8.02
C PRO A 130 -1.34 -20.31 7.26
N PRO A 131 -0.97 -19.92 6.03
CA PRO A 131 -1.78 -18.99 5.25
C PRO A 131 -3.09 -19.63 4.79
N ALA A 132 -4.18 -18.85 4.84
CA ALA A 132 -5.52 -19.25 4.42
C ALA A 132 -5.71 -19.28 2.87
N GLY A 133 -4.66 -18.99 2.12
CA GLY A 133 -4.69 -18.89 0.66
C GLY A 133 -4.98 -17.47 0.15
N PRO A 134 -4.90 -17.25 -1.17
CA PRO A 134 -5.08 -15.93 -1.77
C PRO A 134 -6.54 -15.46 -1.83
N GLU A 135 -7.50 -16.37 -1.94
CA GLU A 135 -8.94 -16.07 -2.01
C GLU A 135 -9.48 -15.49 -0.69
N PHE A 136 -8.75 -15.64 0.42
CA PHE A 136 -9.14 -15.08 1.72
C PHE A 136 -9.45 -13.58 1.65
N ILE A 137 -8.71 -12.83 0.83
CA ILE A 137 -8.90 -11.38 0.68
C ILE A 137 -10.30 -10.99 0.19
N SER A 138 -11.02 -11.91 -0.46
CA SER A 138 -12.38 -11.67 -0.95
C SER A 138 -13.40 -11.43 0.16
N GLY A 139 -13.12 -11.91 1.37
CA GLY A 139 -13.96 -11.74 2.57
C GLY A 139 -13.45 -10.68 3.55
N ALA A 140 -12.43 -9.90 3.19
CA ALA A 140 -11.93 -8.82 4.04
C ALA A 140 -12.89 -7.62 4.00
N ASP A 141 -13.08 -6.97 5.15
CA ASP A 141 -13.82 -5.71 5.25
C ASP A 141 -12.98 -4.55 4.72
N LEU A 142 -11.67 -4.59 5.01
CA LEU A 142 -10.71 -3.57 4.62
C LEU A 142 -9.40 -4.20 4.16
N VAL A 143 -8.85 -3.69 3.06
CA VAL A 143 -7.48 -3.94 2.64
C VAL A 143 -6.71 -2.62 2.73
N LEU A 144 -5.68 -2.58 3.56
CA LEU A 144 -4.68 -1.52 3.55
C LEU A 144 -3.63 -1.85 2.49
N VAL A 145 -3.58 -1.03 1.45
CA VAL A 145 -2.75 -1.25 0.27
C VAL A 145 -1.45 -0.44 0.42
N PRO A 146 -0.27 -1.07 0.47
CA PRO A 146 0.98 -0.34 0.44
C PRO A 146 1.15 0.31 -0.93
N ALA A 147 1.56 1.56 -0.93
CA ALA A 147 1.82 2.34 -2.13
C ALA A 147 2.99 3.31 -1.91
N VAL A 148 3.60 3.73 -3.01
CA VAL A 148 4.59 4.83 -3.07
C VAL A 148 3.89 6.16 -3.34
N ALA A 149 2.83 6.13 -4.13
CA ALA A 149 2.00 7.29 -4.44
C ALA A 149 0.60 6.84 -4.86
N VAL A 150 -0.37 7.75 -4.71
CA VAL A 150 -1.73 7.59 -5.22
C VAL A 150 -2.17 8.89 -5.90
N ASP A 151 -2.98 8.80 -6.95
CA ASP A 151 -3.69 9.95 -7.51
C ASP A 151 -5.15 10.01 -7.06
N ARG A 152 -5.83 11.12 -7.35
CA ARG A 152 -7.24 11.34 -6.96
C ARG A 152 -8.24 10.45 -7.70
N SER A 153 -7.80 9.70 -8.71
CA SER A 153 -8.61 8.68 -9.38
C SER A 153 -8.42 7.30 -8.74
N GLY A 154 -7.64 7.21 -7.66
CA GLY A 154 -7.34 5.95 -6.97
C GLY A 154 -6.24 5.13 -7.64
N ASN A 155 -5.59 5.62 -8.70
CA ASN A 155 -4.46 4.90 -9.28
C ASN A 155 -3.28 4.92 -8.31
N ARG A 156 -2.60 3.78 -8.18
CA ARG A 156 -1.53 3.59 -7.19
C ARG A 156 -0.22 3.21 -7.87
N LEU A 157 0.89 3.69 -7.31
CA LEU A 157 2.23 3.27 -7.72
C LEU A 157 2.80 2.34 -6.65
N GLY A 158 3.03 1.07 -7.01
CA GLY A 158 3.72 0.12 -6.13
C GLY A 158 5.25 0.12 -6.31
N ARG A 159 5.94 -0.75 -5.56
CA ARG A 159 7.41 -0.94 -5.66
C ARG A 159 7.87 -1.85 -6.83
N GLY A 160 6.95 -2.36 -7.65
CA GLY A 160 7.28 -3.04 -8.92
C GLY A 160 7.33 -4.59 -8.92
N GLY A 161 6.71 -5.27 -7.94
CA GLY A 161 6.63 -6.75 -7.90
C GLY A 161 5.30 -7.38 -8.35
N GLY A 162 4.27 -6.56 -8.57
CA GLY A 162 2.94 -6.98 -9.01
C GLY A 162 2.16 -7.90 -8.05
N TYR A 163 2.64 -8.10 -6.81
CA TYR A 163 1.96 -8.95 -5.82
C TYR A 163 0.59 -8.40 -5.45
N TYR A 164 0.52 -7.10 -5.16
CA TYR A 164 -0.76 -6.45 -4.85
C TYR A 164 -1.68 -6.41 -6.07
N ASP A 165 -1.18 -6.13 -7.27
CA ASP A 165 -2.01 -6.07 -8.48
C ASP A 165 -2.73 -7.42 -8.71
N ARG A 166 -2.02 -8.54 -8.55
CA ARG A 166 -2.60 -9.88 -8.61
C ARG A 166 -3.56 -10.20 -7.46
N SER A 167 -3.31 -9.67 -6.27
CA SER A 167 -4.11 -9.98 -5.07
C SER A 167 -5.38 -9.14 -5.00
N LEU A 168 -5.30 -7.86 -5.39
CA LEU A 168 -6.45 -6.94 -5.43
C LEU A 168 -7.47 -7.33 -6.49
N ALA A 169 -7.07 -8.09 -7.52
CA ALA A 169 -7.99 -8.74 -8.44
C ALA A 169 -8.97 -9.72 -7.75
N LEU A 170 -8.63 -10.21 -6.55
CA LEU A 170 -9.41 -11.19 -5.80
C LEU A 170 -10.27 -10.56 -4.69
N THR A 171 -10.26 -9.23 -4.52
CA THR A 171 -11.09 -8.56 -3.51
C THR A 171 -12.57 -8.70 -3.81
N GLY A 172 -13.37 -8.81 -2.75
CA GLY A 172 -14.81 -8.89 -2.85
C GLY A 172 -15.43 -7.53 -3.15
N PRO A 173 -16.69 -7.49 -3.62
CA PRO A 173 -17.38 -6.24 -3.91
C PRO A 173 -17.65 -5.40 -2.64
N ARG A 174 -17.52 -6.00 -1.45
CA ARG A 174 -17.69 -5.33 -0.15
C ARG A 174 -16.35 -5.06 0.55
N THR A 175 -15.23 -5.24 -0.13
CA THR A 175 -13.92 -4.98 0.44
C THR A 175 -13.52 -3.55 0.13
N ARG A 176 -13.41 -2.70 1.15
CA ARG A 176 -12.87 -1.34 0.97
C ARG A 176 -11.36 -1.42 0.82
N MET A 177 -10.79 -0.71 -0.14
CA MET A 177 -9.35 -0.65 -0.38
C MET A 177 -8.83 0.74 -0.10
N LEU A 178 -7.99 0.91 0.92
CA LEU A 178 -7.42 2.21 1.25
C LEU A 178 -5.89 2.15 1.18
N ALA A 179 -5.28 3.13 0.51
CA ALA A 179 -3.85 3.35 0.63
C ALA A 179 -3.54 4.03 1.97
N LEU A 180 -2.35 3.78 2.52
CA LEU A 180 -1.82 4.52 3.64
C LEU A 180 -0.57 5.27 3.17
N LEU A 181 -0.58 6.60 3.26
CA LEU A 181 0.45 7.45 2.68
C LEU A 181 0.61 8.75 3.47
N ASP A 182 1.78 9.37 3.40
CA ASP A 182 1.91 10.78 3.80
C ASP A 182 1.28 11.68 2.74
N SER A 183 0.79 12.86 3.13
CA SER A 183 0.09 13.78 2.22
C SER A 183 0.91 14.18 0.98
N GLU A 184 2.25 14.19 1.07
CA GLU A 184 3.14 14.49 -0.06
C GLU A 184 3.17 13.40 -1.14
N ASN A 185 2.65 12.20 -0.84
CA ASN A 185 2.56 11.07 -1.76
C ASN A 185 1.18 10.96 -2.44
N VAL A 186 0.26 11.88 -2.14
CA VAL A 186 -0.97 12.09 -2.92
C VAL A 186 -0.64 13.06 -4.05
N VAL A 187 -0.51 12.54 -5.27
CA VAL A 187 0.02 13.27 -6.43
C VAL A 187 -1.07 13.51 -7.49
N ASP A 188 -0.78 14.38 -8.46
CA ASP A 188 -1.75 14.72 -9.51
C ASP A 188 -2.05 13.57 -10.47
N HIS A 189 -1.05 12.74 -10.76
CA HIS A 189 -1.20 11.65 -11.72
C HIS A 189 -0.25 10.47 -11.42
N VAL A 190 -0.82 9.27 -11.44
CA VAL A 190 -0.08 8.02 -11.40
C VAL A 190 -0.37 7.23 -12.69
N PRO A 191 0.66 6.74 -13.41
CA PRO A 191 0.45 5.84 -14.53
C PRO A 191 -0.26 4.56 -14.08
N ALA A 192 -1.30 4.16 -14.80
CA ALA A 192 -2.07 2.96 -14.52
C ALA A 192 -2.13 2.04 -15.74
N GLU A 193 -2.16 0.73 -15.49
CA GLU A 193 -2.40 -0.29 -16.51
C GLU A 193 -3.84 -0.82 -16.44
N PRO A 194 -4.41 -1.40 -17.51
CA PRO A 194 -5.82 -1.82 -17.52
C PRO A 194 -6.22 -2.86 -16.47
N HIS A 195 -5.24 -3.58 -15.91
CA HIS A 195 -5.46 -4.58 -14.87
C HIS A 195 -5.28 -4.02 -13.46
N ASP A 196 -4.84 -2.77 -13.31
CA ASP A 196 -4.72 -2.12 -12.01
C ASP A 196 -6.10 -1.84 -11.44
N ARG A 197 -6.31 -2.28 -10.19
CA ARG A 197 -7.50 -1.88 -9.46
C ARG A 197 -7.24 -0.57 -8.70
N PRO A 198 -8.04 0.48 -8.95
CA PRO A 198 -7.92 1.71 -8.17
C PRO A 198 -8.28 1.43 -6.70
N VAL A 199 -7.62 2.15 -5.79
CA VAL A 199 -8.04 2.18 -4.38
C VAL A 199 -9.22 3.13 -4.21
N ASP A 200 -9.98 2.93 -3.14
CA ASP A 200 -11.15 3.73 -2.82
C ASP A 200 -10.85 5.06 -2.15
N GLY A 201 -9.63 5.19 -1.65
CA GLY A 201 -9.21 6.36 -0.92
C GLY A 201 -7.83 6.20 -0.35
N VAL A 202 -7.42 7.21 0.40
CA VAL A 202 -6.14 7.26 1.07
C VAL A 202 -6.31 7.78 2.48
N ILE A 203 -5.63 7.12 3.41
CA ILE A 203 -5.47 7.58 4.78
C ILE A 203 -4.13 8.31 4.83
N THR A 204 -4.16 9.56 5.27
CA THR A 204 -2.98 10.37 5.61
C THR A 204 -2.96 10.70 7.09
N PRO A 205 -1.85 11.19 7.67
CA PRO A 205 -1.84 11.64 9.06
C PRO A 205 -2.91 12.69 9.38
N GLU A 206 -3.32 13.49 8.38
CA GLU A 206 -4.27 14.59 8.54
C GLU A 206 -5.72 14.18 8.35
N ALA A 207 -6.02 13.25 7.43
CA ALA A 207 -7.40 12.91 7.07
C ALA A 207 -7.51 11.58 6.33
N VAL A 208 -8.76 11.11 6.20
CA VAL A 208 -9.14 10.08 5.23
C VAL A 208 -9.76 10.78 4.03
N LEU A 209 -9.17 10.60 2.86
CA LEU A 209 -9.68 11.11 1.59
C LEU A 209 -10.36 9.96 0.85
N ASP A 210 -11.66 10.08 0.59
CA ASP A 210 -12.41 9.14 -0.23
C ASP A 210 -12.43 9.63 -1.68
N PHE A 211 -12.24 8.71 -2.64
CA PHE A 211 -12.25 9.02 -4.07
C PHE A 211 -13.60 8.73 -4.74
N GLY A 212 -14.62 8.36 -3.95
CA GLY A 212 -15.99 8.18 -4.42
C GLY A 212 -16.23 6.90 -5.22
N THR A 213 -15.26 5.97 -5.23
CA THR A 213 -15.41 4.64 -5.83
C THR A 213 -15.99 3.61 -4.86
N TRP A 214 -16.00 3.93 -3.56
CA TRP A 214 -16.57 3.08 -2.53
C TRP A 214 -18.02 3.44 -2.21
N HIS A 215 -18.86 2.42 -2.24
CA HIS A 215 -20.24 2.49 -1.74
C HIS A 215 -20.34 1.50 -0.58
N SER A 216 -20.52 2.03 0.65
CA SER A 216 -20.74 1.19 1.82
C SER A 216 -21.94 0.26 1.56
N PRO A 217 -21.82 -1.06 1.81
CA PRO A 217 -22.95 -1.95 1.68
C PRO A 217 -24.05 -1.55 2.67
N GLU A 218 -25.30 -1.50 2.20
CA GLU A 218 -26.51 -1.37 3.03
C GLU A 218 -26.69 -2.57 3.99
#